data_AF-A0A7K7KES5-F1
#
_entry.id   AF-A0A7K7KES5-F1
#
_cell.length_a   1.000
_cell.length_b   1.000
_cell.length_c   1.000
_cell.angle_alpha   90.00
_cell.angle_beta   90.00
_cell.angle_gamma   90.00
#
_symmetry.space_group_name_H-M   'P 1'
#
loop_
_entity.id
_entity.type
_entity.pdbx_description
1 polymer ?
#
loop_
_entity_poly.entity_id
_entity_poly.type
_entity_poly.pdbx_seq_one_letter_code
_entity_poly.pdbx_strand_id
1 'polypeptide(L)' 'QDPPVTLQLLFLDGEEAFGTWSESDSLYGARHLAGTMAARGHPTGSEVTAMVSGMQGT' A
#
# COMPACT_ATOMS: atom_id res chain seq x y z
N GLN A 1 18.76 -8.48 19.60
CA GLN A 1 17.97 -8.83 18.41
C GLN A 1 16.77 -7.92 18.42
N ASP A 2 16.59 -7.12 17.39
CA ASP A 2 15.44 -6.21 17.29
C ASP A 2 14.16 -7.03 17.04
N PRO A 3 13.00 -6.59 17.55
CA PRO A 3 11.74 -7.27 17.28
C PRO A 3 11.46 -7.26 15.77
N PRO A 4 10.96 -8.36 15.18
CA PRO A 4 10.66 -8.44 13.75
C PRO A 4 9.48 -7.55 13.33
N VAL A 5 8.82 -6.90 14.29
CA VAL A 5 7.70 -5.99 14.10
C VAL A 5 8.02 -4.64 14.73
N THR A 6 7.59 -3.58 14.05
CA THR A 6 7.75 -2.21 14.52
C THR A 6 6.48 -1.41 14.22
N LEU A 7 6.38 -0.22 14.82
CA LEU A 7 5.28 0.71 14.60
C LEU A 7 5.68 1.72 13.52
N GLN A 8 4.77 1.94 12.56
CA GLN A 8 4.87 3.02 11.57
C GLN A 8 3.58 3.84 11.61
N LEU A 9 3.72 5.16 11.65
CA LEU A 9 2.60 6.10 11.54
C LEU A 9 2.67 6.80 10.19
N LEU A 10 1.52 6.92 9.53
CA LEU A 10 1.41 7.55 8.21
C LEU A 10 0.36 8.66 8.28
N PHE A 11 0.76 9.86 7.90
CA PHE A 11 -0.12 11.01 7.75
C PHE A 11 -0.32 11.20 6.26
N LEU A 12 -1.49 10.79 5.79
CA LEU A 12 -1.83 10.80 4.37
C LEU A 12 -2.57 12.08 4.05
N ASP A 13 -2.30 12.62 2.85
CA ASP A 13 -2.91 13.83 2.34
C ASP A 13 -4.00 13.51 1.31
N GLY A 14 -4.98 14.39 1.20
CA GLY A 14 -6.10 14.31 0.26
C GLY A 14 -6.88 13.00 0.37
N GLU A 15 -7.46 12.70 1.54
CA GLU A 15 -8.40 11.57 1.60
C GLU A 15 -9.74 11.94 0.95
N GLU A 16 -10.13 13.21 1.03
CA GLU A 16 -11.39 13.72 0.53
C GLU A 16 -11.45 13.73 -1.01
N ALA A 17 -12.68 13.66 -1.51
CA ALA A 17 -13.00 13.96 -2.91
C ALA A 17 -13.10 15.48 -3.11
N PHE A 18 -12.71 15.98 -4.28
CA PHE A 18 -13.00 17.35 -4.69
C PHE A 18 -14.47 17.52 -5.08
N GLY A 19 -15.09 16.48 -5.62
CA GLY A 19 -16.50 16.42 -5.98
C GLY A 19 -17.23 15.31 -5.22
N THR A 20 -17.81 14.37 -5.98
CA THR A 20 -18.44 13.18 -5.39
C THR A 20 -17.42 12.08 -5.25
N TRP A 21 -17.40 11.44 -4.08
CA TRP A 21 -16.52 10.30 -3.81
C TRP A 21 -16.59 9.25 -4.92
N SER A 22 -15.43 8.97 -5.51
CA SER A 22 -15.28 7.93 -6.52
C SER A 22 -13.89 7.33 -6.47
N GLU A 23 -13.66 6.26 -7.23
CA GLU A 23 -12.36 5.60 -7.31
C GLU A 23 -11.23 6.54 -7.76
N SER A 24 -11.53 7.47 -8.67
CA SER A 24 -10.56 8.44 -9.18
C SER A 24 -10.48 9.71 -8.33
N ASP A 25 -11.60 10.10 -7.71
CA ASP A 25 -11.77 11.31 -6.89
C ASP A 25 -11.93 10.97 -5.41
N SER A 26 -10.86 10.43 -4.81
CA SER A 26 -10.67 10.19 -3.37
C SER A 26 -9.29 9.61 -3.08
N LEU A 27 -8.88 9.52 -1.81
CA LEU A 27 -7.74 8.71 -1.35
C LEU A 27 -6.41 8.96 -2.10
N TYR A 28 -6.12 10.22 -2.45
CA TYR A 28 -5.00 10.58 -3.32
C TYR A 28 -3.65 10.14 -2.76
N GLY A 29 -3.33 10.56 -1.53
CA GLY A 29 -2.05 10.22 -0.89
C GLY A 29 -1.90 8.72 -0.63
N ALA A 30 -2.99 8.04 -0.26
CA ALA A 30 -3.00 6.59 -0.02
C ALA A 30 -2.72 5.79 -1.29
N ARG A 31 -3.39 6.10 -2.40
CA ARG A 31 -3.19 5.42 -3.69
C ARG A 31 -1.78 5.59 -4.22
N HIS A 32 -1.26 6.83 -4.18
CA HIS A 32 0.10 7.11 -4.60
C HIS A 32 1.14 6.35 -3.77
N LEU A 33 0.98 6.35 -2.44
CA LEU A 33 1.88 5.63 -1.54
C LEU A 33 1.80 4.12 -1.75
N ALA A 34 0.60 3.54 -1.85
CA ALA A 34 0.43 2.10 -2.09
C ALA A 34 1.11 1.66 -3.38
N GLY A 35 0.94 2.41 -4.48
CA GLY A 35 1.65 2.15 -5.74
C GLY A 35 3.16 2.24 -5.59
N THR A 36 3.66 3.25 -4.87
CA THR A 36 5.09 3.41 -4.59
C THR A 36 5.65 2.25 -3.76
N MET A 37 4.94 1.81 -2.72
CA MET A 37 5.35 0.69 -1.87
C MET A 37 5.31 -0.63 -2.61
N ALA A 38 4.28 -0.87 -3.44
CA ALA A 38 4.18 -2.07 -4.25
C ALA A 38 5.30 -2.17 -5.30
N ALA A 39 5.72 -1.04 -5.87
CA ALA A 39 6.84 -0.98 -6.81
C ALA A 39 8.21 -1.14 -6.14
N ARG A 40 8.33 -0.85 -4.84
CA ARG A 40 9.55 -1.09 -4.07
C ARG A 40 9.64 -2.58 -3.74
N GLY A 41 10.70 -3.24 -4.19
CA GLY A 41 10.99 -4.61 -3.79
C GLY A 41 11.14 -4.71 -2.27
N HIS A 42 10.51 -5.71 -1.67
CA HIS A 42 10.69 -5.98 -0.25
C HIS A 42 12.16 -6.38 -0.01
N PRO A 43 12.85 -5.80 0.99
CA PRO A 43 14.23 -6.18 1.28
C PRO A 43 14.29 -7.69 1.61
N THR A 44 15.33 -8.35 1.10
CA THR A 44 15.56 -9.78 1.27
C THR A 44 15.54 -10.14 2.76
N GLY A 45 14.59 -10.98 3.18
CA GLY A 45 14.37 -11.34 4.59
C GLY A 45 13.14 -10.70 5.25
N SER A 46 12.40 -9.84 4.54
CA SER A 46 11.07 -9.40 5.00
C SER A 46 10.05 -10.53 4.85
N GLU A 47 9.52 -11.06 5.96
CA GLU A 47 8.45 -12.08 5.96
C GLU A 47 7.07 -11.52 5.54
N VAL A 48 7.02 -10.40 4.83
CA VAL A 48 5.78 -9.88 4.24
C VAL A 48 5.56 -10.59 2.91
N THR A 49 4.94 -11.77 2.96
CA THR A 49 4.46 -12.48 1.78
C THR A 49 3.30 -11.67 1.18
N ALA A 50 3.57 -10.88 0.15
CA ALA A 50 2.53 -10.37 -0.72
C ALA A 50 1.90 -11.57 -1.45
N MET A 51 0.77 -12.07 -0.93
CA MET A 51 -0.04 -13.08 -1.61
C MET A 51 -0.73 -12.45 -2.83
N VAL A 52 0.02 -12.20 -3.89
CA VAL A 52 -0.50 -11.98 -5.24
C VAL A 52 0.14 -13.03 -6.15
N SER A 53 -0.34 -14.27 -6.03
CA SER A 53 -0.27 -15.23 -7.12
C SER A 53 -1.35 -16.29 -6.90
N GLY A 54 -2.46 -16.15 -7.61
CA GLY A 54 -3.62 -17.03 -7.45
C GLY A 54 -4.82 -16.69 -8.33
N MET A 55 -4.60 -16.18 -9.54
CA MET A 55 -5.62 -16.19 -10.61
C MET A 55 -4.93 -16.35 -11.97
N GLN A 56 -4.33 -17.51 -12.17
CA GLN A 56 -4.31 -18.14 -13.49
C GLN A 56 -5.04 -19.48 -13.33
N GLY A 57 -6.33 -19.46 -13.64
CA GLY A 57 -7.14 -20.64 -13.84
C GLY A 57 -7.46 -20.75 -15.33
N THR A 58 -7.03 -21.87 -15.91
CA THR A 58 -7.28 -22.42 -17.26
C THR A 58 -6.77 -21.65 -18.47
#